data_AF-A0A081PQS8-F1
#
_entry.id   AF-A0A081PQS8-F1
#
_cell.length_a   1.000
_cell.length_b   1.000
_cell.length_c   1.000
_cell.angle_alpha   90.00
_cell.angle_beta   90.00
_cell.angle_gamma   90.00
#
_symmetry.space_group_name_H-M   'P 1'
#
loop_
_entity.id
_entity.type
_entity.pdbx_description
1 polymer ?
#
loop_
_entity_poly.entity_id
_entity_poly.type
_entity_poly.pdbx_seq_one_letter_code
_entity_poly.pdbx_strand_id
1 'polypeptide(L)'
;MSTSRDKLICSAKKLDFYFGKENNYLDKVNNIIANHTDTKSVAELYKSIFLLQQANKRNKLTSLLKDLSDNLASFLGYTYLFDTLEKELGQQKKSSLDDLLVELNQLVGLEKVKKEVSRLIIYQKVQSKRKESGLNIPKRTLHMAFMGNPGTGKTTVARIIGRMYYQLGLLSKGHFLEVSRTDLIAGYQGQTALKVKNVIKKAKGGVLFIDEAYSITENENTDSYGRECLTELTKALEDSRDDLIVIVAGYTEPMNHFFESNPGLKSRFNYFINFENYSSTELLGILETLARKDDYHIDDKLKEVLLNYFNEKLESNLTNFSNGRFVRNLYEDLIMNQAVRLNQSEAVNLKELTLLIKADFCLDENRSSDIDL
;
A
#
# COMPACT_ATOMS: atom_id res chain seq x y z
N MET A 1 -11.57 -29.36 36.35
CA MET A 1 -11.73 -28.49 35.16
C MET A 1 -10.35 -27.99 34.79
N SER A 2 -9.80 -28.40 33.64
CA SER A 2 -8.45 -27.97 33.23
C SER A 2 -8.47 -26.46 32.93
N THR A 3 -7.57 -25.72 33.55
CA THR A 3 -7.46 -24.26 33.35
C THR A 3 -6.97 -23.97 31.93
N SER A 4 -7.27 -22.79 31.37
CA SER A 4 -6.80 -22.37 30.02
C SER A 4 -5.27 -22.49 29.88
N ARG A 5 -4.55 -22.30 30.98
CA ARG A 5 -3.10 -22.53 31.12
C ARG A 5 -2.70 -23.99 30.86
N ASP A 6 -3.40 -24.95 31.46
CA ASP A 6 -3.09 -26.38 31.30
C ASP A 6 -3.31 -26.87 29.87
N LYS A 7 -4.35 -26.34 29.21
CA LYS A 7 -4.64 -26.65 27.80
C LYS A 7 -3.55 -26.13 26.88
N LEU A 8 -3.06 -24.92 27.12
CA LEU A 8 -1.98 -24.29 26.36
C LEU A 8 -0.64 -25.05 26.52
N ILE A 9 -0.31 -25.50 27.72
CA ILE A 9 0.88 -26.33 27.97
C ILE A 9 0.74 -27.70 27.26
N CYS A 10 -0.45 -28.29 27.28
CA CYS A 10 -0.72 -29.58 26.64
C CYS A 10 -0.60 -29.50 25.11
N SER A 11 -1.12 -28.45 24.47
CA SER A 11 -0.98 -28.25 23.02
C SER A 11 0.47 -28.02 22.60
N ALA A 12 1.25 -27.26 23.39
CA ALA A 12 2.67 -27.06 23.14
C ALA A 12 3.48 -28.37 23.21
N LYS A 13 3.22 -29.22 24.22
CA LYS A 13 3.87 -30.54 24.36
C LYS A 13 3.59 -31.47 23.18
N LYS A 14 2.37 -31.44 22.64
CA LYS A 14 2.00 -32.25 21.47
C LYS A 14 2.77 -31.82 20.21
N LEU A 15 3.03 -30.52 20.05
CA LEU A 15 3.82 -30.00 18.93
C LEU A 15 5.30 -30.34 19.07
N ASP A 16 5.88 -30.22 20.27
CA ASP A 16 7.27 -30.65 20.51
C ASP A 16 7.48 -32.15 20.31
N PHE A 17 6.48 -32.97 20.66
CA PHE A 17 6.51 -34.41 20.35
C PHE A 17 6.48 -34.67 18.84
N TYR A 18 5.75 -33.86 18.07
CA TYR A 18 5.61 -34.03 16.63
C TYR A 18 6.85 -33.59 15.83
N PHE A 19 7.49 -32.49 16.23
CA PHE A 19 8.67 -31.94 15.54
C PHE A 19 10.01 -32.49 16.02
N GLY A 20 10.03 -33.28 17.10
CA GLY A 20 11.24 -33.40 17.92
C GLY A 20 11.53 -32.07 18.62
N LYS A 21 12.34 -32.07 19.67
CA LYS A 21 12.62 -30.87 20.50
C LYS A 21 13.37 -29.74 19.74
N GLU A 22 13.35 -29.69 18.42
CA GLU A 22 14.05 -28.68 17.62
C GLU A 22 13.41 -27.29 17.74
N ASN A 23 12.10 -27.20 17.95
CA ASN A 23 11.36 -25.92 17.92
C ASN A 23 10.97 -25.35 19.31
N ASN A 24 11.14 -26.13 20.39
CA ASN A 24 10.94 -25.77 21.80
C ASN A 24 9.66 -24.94 22.08
N TYR A 25 8.51 -25.40 21.60
CA TYR A 25 7.21 -24.74 21.80
C TYR A 25 6.83 -24.68 23.28
N LEU A 26 7.14 -25.73 24.06
CA LEU A 26 6.88 -25.77 25.49
C LEU A 26 7.64 -24.67 26.24
N ASP A 27 8.91 -24.43 25.90
CA ASP A 27 9.71 -23.39 26.56
C ASP A 27 9.22 -21.99 26.18
N LYS A 28 8.88 -21.77 24.91
CA LYS A 28 8.27 -20.51 24.44
C LYS A 28 6.95 -20.22 25.15
N VAL A 29 6.09 -21.23 25.30
CA VAL A 29 4.82 -21.11 26.02
C VAL A 29 5.04 -20.87 27.51
N ASN A 30 5.99 -21.56 28.16
CA ASN A 30 6.30 -21.35 29.57
C ASN A 30 6.83 -19.92 29.81
N ASN A 31 7.65 -19.39 28.90
CA ASN A 31 8.12 -18.01 28.96
C ASN A 31 6.97 -17.00 28.84
N ILE A 32 6.01 -17.23 27.94
CA ILE A 32 4.81 -16.38 27.79
C ILE A 32 3.91 -16.47 29.02
N ILE A 33 3.78 -17.66 29.63
CA ILE A 33 3.01 -17.84 30.87
C ILE A 33 3.69 -17.11 32.04
N ALA A 34 5.03 -17.14 32.11
CA ALA A 34 5.80 -16.46 33.13
C ALA A 34 5.83 -14.93 32.96
N ASN A 35 5.83 -14.44 31.71
CA ASN A 35 5.95 -13.03 31.37
C ASN A 35 5.05 -12.64 30.19
N HIS A 36 3.74 -12.60 30.43
CA HIS A 36 2.72 -12.30 29.41
C HIS A 36 2.77 -10.86 28.87
N THR A 37 3.51 -9.96 29.53
CA THR A 37 3.76 -8.58 29.08
C THR A 37 4.83 -8.47 27.99
N ASP A 38 5.56 -9.55 27.69
CA ASP A 38 6.50 -9.60 26.57
C ASP A 38 5.77 -9.80 25.24
N THR A 39 5.34 -8.68 24.64
CA THR A 39 4.61 -8.63 23.38
C THR A 39 5.36 -9.26 22.21
N LYS A 40 6.70 -9.25 22.24
CA LYS A 40 7.55 -9.79 21.17
C LYS A 40 7.50 -11.30 21.15
N SER A 41 7.72 -11.95 22.29
CA SER A 41 7.66 -13.41 22.42
C SER A 41 6.29 -13.97 22.02
N VAL A 42 5.20 -13.27 22.38
CA VAL A 42 3.83 -13.62 21.98
C VAL A 42 3.66 -13.52 20.46
N ALA A 43 4.09 -12.42 19.85
CA ALA A 43 3.97 -12.20 18.42
C ALA A 43 4.85 -13.16 17.60
N GLU A 44 6.07 -13.46 18.05
CA GLU A 44 6.99 -14.41 17.40
C GLU A 44 6.41 -15.83 17.40
N LEU A 45 5.90 -16.29 18.55
CA LEU A 45 5.26 -17.60 18.63
C LEU A 45 4.05 -17.66 17.70
N TYR A 46 3.18 -16.65 17.71
CA TYR A 46 1.99 -16.64 16.85
C TYR A 46 2.34 -16.57 15.35
N LYS A 47 3.34 -15.77 14.96
CA LYS A 47 3.85 -15.71 13.58
C LYS A 47 4.42 -17.05 13.14
N SER A 48 5.19 -17.72 14.00
CA SER A 48 5.75 -19.04 13.69
C SER A 48 4.65 -20.09 13.44
N ILE A 49 3.59 -20.08 14.26
CA ILE A 49 2.42 -20.94 14.10
C ILE A 49 1.71 -20.66 12.77
N PHE A 50 1.47 -19.39 12.45
CA PHE A 50 0.79 -18.96 11.22
C PHE A 50 1.57 -19.34 9.95
N LEU A 51 2.89 -19.11 9.93
CA LEU A 51 3.75 -19.48 8.79
C LEU A 51 3.74 -21.00 8.55
N LEU A 52 3.82 -21.79 9.62
CA LEU A 52 3.79 -23.25 9.52
C LEU A 52 2.41 -23.78 9.08
N GLN A 53 1.32 -23.12 9.46
CA GLN A 53 -0.02 -23.43 8.96
C GLN A 53 -0.15 -23.16 7.46
N GLN A 54 0.41 -22.03 6.98
CA GLN A 54 0.41 -21.72 5.54
C GLN A 54 1.26 -22.69 4.72
N ALA A 55 2.42 -23.09 5.23
CA ALA A 55 3.31 -24.02 4.53
C ALA A 55 2.73 -25.45 4.44
N ASN A 56 1.86 -25.84 5.38
CA ASN A 56 1.38 -27.22 5.52
C ASN A 56 -0.14 -27.33 5.50
N LYS A 57 -0.80 -26.81 4.45
CA LYS A 57 -2.27 -26.67 4.37
C LYS A 57 -3.11 -27.97 4.40
N ARG A 58 -2.52 -29.18 4.47
CA ARG A 58 -3.25 -30.46 4.34
C ARG A 58 -2.83 -31.58 5.30
N ASN A 59 -2.16 -31.28 6.41
CA ASN A 59 -1.61 -32.30 7.31
C ASN A 59 -2.21 -32.24 8.73
N LYS A 60 -2.11 -33.36 9.47
CA LYS A 60 -2.42 -33.46 10.92
C LYS A 60 -1.70 -32.39 11.77
N LEU A 61 -0.63 -31.80 11.23
CA LEU A 61 0.09 -30.69 11.81
C LEU A 61 -0.74 -29.40 11.88
N THR A 62 -1.58 -29.12 10.90
CA THR A 62 -2.40 -27.89 10.84
C THR A 62 -3.40 -27.85 11.99
N SER A 63 -3.98 -29.00 12.36
CA SER A 63 -4.91 -29.07 13.50
C SER A 63 -4.20 -28.88 14.84
N LEU A 64 -3.00 -29.46 15.03
CA LEU A 64 -2.19 -29.25 16.24
C LEU A 64 -1.75 -27.79 16.40
N LEU A 65 -1.36 -27.13 15.31
CA LEU A 65 -1.01 -25.71 15.30
C LEU A 65 -2.21 -24.82 15.58
N LYS A 66 -3.39 -25.15 15.05
CA LYS A 66 -4.64 -24.45 15.33
C LYS A 66 -5.05 -24.59 16.80
N ASP A 67 -4.93 -25.80 17.36
CA ASP A 67 -5.18 -26.02 18.78
C ASP A 67 -4.25 -25.15 19.65
N LEU A 68 -2.98 -24.98 19.26
CA LEU A 68 -2.06 -24.10 19.98
C LEU A 68 -2.48 -22.63 19.88
N SER A 69 -2.83 -22.13 18.68
CA SER A 69 -3.25 -20.74 18.50
C SER A 69 -4.54 -20.42 19.27
N ASP A 70 -5.51 -21.33 19.25
CA ASP A 70 -6.81 -21.12 19.89
C ASP A 70 -6.67 -21.12 21.43
N ASN A 71 -5.84 -22.01 21.98
CA ASN A 71 -5.54 -22.03 23.40
C ASN A 71 -4.72 -20.81 23.84
N LEU A 72 -3.83 -20.30 22.98
CA LEU A 72 -3.02 -19.12 23.27
C LEU A 72 -3.89 -17.84 23.26
N ALA A 73 -4.80 -17.72 22.30
CA ALA A 73 -5.78 -16.63 22.26
C ALA A 73 -6.76 -16.71 23.44
N SER A 74 -7.17 -17.91 23.84
CA SER A 74 -8.01 -18.11 25.03
C SER A 74 -7.29 -17.79 26.35
N PHE A 75 -5.96 -17.90 26.40
CA PHE A 75 -5.16 -17.58 27.58
C PHE A 75 -4.85 -16.09 27.71
N LEU A 76 -4.47 -15.43 26.61
CA LEU A 76 -4.08 -14.01 26.60
C LEU A 76 -5.25 -13.05 26.35
N GLY A 77 -6.35 -13.54 25.78
CA GLY A 77 -7.46 -12.73 25.30
C GLY A 77 -7.25 -12.28 23.86
N TYR A 78 -8.30 -12.45 23.04
CA TYR A 78 -8.27 -12.11 21.61
C TYR A 78 -7.93 -10.64 21.35
N THR A 79 -8.46 -9.72 22.14
CA THR A 79 -8.21 -8.27 21.99
C THR A 79 -6.74 -7.94 22.25
N TYR A 80 -6.16 -8.45 23.34
CA TYR A 80 -4.75 -8.23 23.66
C TYR A 80 -3.82 -8.83 22.60
N LEU A 81 -4.14 -10.03 22.11
CA LEU A 81 -3.38 -10.69 21.06
C LEU A 81 -3.45 -9.92 19.73
N PHE A 82 -4.63 -9.43 19.37
CA PHE A 82 -4.82 -8.60 18.18
C PHE A 82 -4.04 -7.28 18.28
N ASP A 83 -4.17 -6.54 19.37
CA ASP A 83 -3.45 -5.27 19.60
C ASP A 83 -1.92 -5.49 19.62
N THR A 84 -1.48 -6.59 20.23
CA THR A 84 -0.05 -6.98 20.28
C THR A 84 0.48 -7.30 18.88
N LEU A 85 -0.28 -8.08 18.10
CA LEU A 85 0.10 -8.41 16.73
C LEU A 85 0.09 -7.17 15.84
N GLU A 86 -0.90 -6.30 15.97
CA GLU A 86 -0.96 -5.04 15.21
C GLU A 86 0.23 -4.14 15.56
N LYS A 87 0.58 -4.02 16.84
CA LYS A 87 1.74 -3.25 17.31
C LYS A 87 3.07 -3.82 16.81
N GLU A 88 3.24 -5.14 16.79
CA GLU A 88 4.47 -5.82 16.35
C GLU A 88 4.56 -5.99 14.82
N LEU A 89 3.43 -6.14 14.12
CA LEU A 89 3.36 -6.09 12.65
C LEU A 89 3.59 -4.67 12.14
N GLY A 90 3.10 -3.65 12.86
CA GLY A 90 3.41 -2.24 12.61
C GLY A 90 4.88 -1.88 12.84
N GLN A 91 5.60 -2.64 13.67
CA GLN A 91 7.06 -2.53 13.81
C GLN A 91 7.85 -3.33 12.76
N GLN A 92 7.21 -4.22 11.99
CA GLN A 92 7.84 -5.08 10.99
C GLN A 92 7.96 -4.46 9.60
N LYS A 93 8.67 -3.34 9.55
CA LYS A 93 9.69 -2.99 8.54
C LYS A 93 10.20 -1.60 8.95
N LYS A 94 11.12 -1.55 9.92
CA LYS A 94 12.04 -0.41 10.00
C LYS A 94 12.99 -0.50 8.80
N SER A 95 12.45 -0.34 7.60
CA SER A 95 13.23 0.01 6.43
C SER A 95 13.94 1.30 6.80
N SER A 96 15.26 1.30 6.73
CA SER A 96 16.03 2.52 6.89
C SER A 96 15.59 3.54 5.83
N LEU A 97 15.92 4.81 6.05
CA LEU A 97 15.63 5.83 5.06
C LEU A 97 16.30 5.52 3.71
N ASP A 98 17.46 4.88 3.73
CA ASP A 98 18.19 4.48 2.52
C ASP A 98 17.49 3.30 1.82
N ASP A 99 16.96 2.33 2.57
CA ASP A 99 16.14 1.24 1.99
C ASP A 99 14.89 1.78 1.30
N LEU A 100 14.25 2.80 1.87
CA LEU A 100 13.08 3.43 1.27
C LEU A 100 13.44 4.21 -0.01
N LEU A 101 14.63 4.82 -0.06
CA LEU A 101 15.13 5.48 -1.27
C LEU A 101 15.44 4.45 -2.37
N VAL A 102 16.00 3.30 -2.00
CA VAL A 102 16.18 2.17 -2.92
C VAL A 102 14.82 1.67 -3.41
N GLU A 103 13.85 1.47 -2.53
CA GLU A 103 12.49 1.06 -2.88
C GLU A 103 11.84 2.06 -3.87
N LEU A 104 12.00 3.37 -3.64
CA LEU A 104 11.52 4.40 -4.57
C LEU A 104 12.20 4.29 -5.94
N ASN A 105 13.52 4.10 -5.96
CA ASN A 105 14.30 4.02 -7.20
C ASN A 105 14.04 2.74 -8.00
N GLN A 106 13.60 1.67 -7.34
CA GLN A 106 13.19 0.41 -7.98
C GLN A 106 11.86 0.51 -8.73
N LEU A 107 11.01 1.51 -8.44
CA LEU A 107 9.81 1.74 -9.24
C LEU A 107 10.21 2.06 -10.69
N VAL A 108 9.56 1.42 -11.65
CA VAL A 108 9.82 1.66 -13.07
C VAL A 108 9.44 3.10 -13.43
N GLY A 109 10.27 3.77 -14.22
CA GLY A 109 10.02 5.14 -14.70
C GLY A 109 9.98 6.18 -13.58
N LEU A 110 9.07 7.16 -13.68
CA LEU A 110 8.81 8.20 -12.66
C LEU A 110 10.03 9.09 -12.34
N GLU A 111 10.96 9.29 -13.27
CA GLU A 111 12.22 10.00 -13.02
C GLU A 111 12.03 11.42 -12.44
N LYS A 112 11.05 12.18 -12.95
CA LYS A 112 10.72 13.51 -12.42
C LYS A 112 10.21 13.44 -10.98
N VAL A 113 9.32 12.49 -10.68
CA VAL A 113 8.77 12.26 -9.34
C VAL A 113 9.88 11.83 -8.38
N LYS A 114 10.72 10.87 -8.76
CA LYS A 114 11.86 10.38 -7.96
C LYS A 114 12.82 11.52 -7.61
N LYS A 115 13.14 12.39 -8.57
CA LYS A 115 13.99 13.55 -8.35
C LYS A 115 13.37 14.54 -7.37
N GLU A 116 12.09 14.86 -7.53
CA GLU A 116 11.41 15.79 -6.63
C GLU A 116 11.31 15.23 -5.22
N VAL A 117 10.91 13.96 -5.05
CA VAL A 117 10.88 13.30 -3.75
C VAL A 117 12.27 13.29 -3.10
N SER A 118 13.32 12.94 -3.85
CA SER A 118 14.70 12.95 -3.35
C SER A 118 15.11 14.33 -2.86
N ARG A 119 14.75 15.39 -3.60
CA ARG A 119 14.99 16.79 -3.20
C ARG A 119 14.29 17.13 -1.88
N LEU A 120 13.03 16.70 -1.70
CA LEU A 120 12.29 16.89 -0.45
C LEU A 120 12.96 16.18 0.72
N ILE A 121 13.40 14.93 0.54
CA ILE A 121 14.10 14.18 1.58
C ILE A 121 15.41 14.84 1.96
N ILE A 122 16.22 15.27 0.98
CA ILE A 122 17.48 15.99 1.22
C ILE A 122 17.22 17.28 2.01
N TYR A 123 16.21 18.06 1.61
CA TYR A 123 15.82 19.26 2.33
C TYR A 123 15.50 18.93 3.80
N GLN A 124 14.67 17.94 4.06
CA GLN A 124 14.28 17.58 5.43
C GLN A 124 15.44 17.01 6.27
N LYS A 125 16.39 16.31 5.66
CA LYS A 125 17.65 15.91 6.33
C LYS A 125 18.43 17.14 6.81
N VAL A 126 18.56 18.17 5.97
CA VAL A 126 19.25 19.42 6.34
C VAL A 126 18.50 20.18 7.43
N GLN A 127 17.17 20.26 7.35
CA GLN A 127 16.35 20.92 8.36
C GLN A 127 16.45 20.22 9.73
N SER A 128 16.53 18.89 9.74
CA SER A 128 16.73 18.10 10.96
C SER A 128 18.08 18.41 11.61
N LYS A 129 19.17 18.45 10.83
CA LYS A 129 20.50 18.85 11.33
C LYS A 129 20.53 20.28 11.88
N ARG A 130 19.81 21.22 11.24
CA ARG A 130 19.65 22.59 11.74
C ARG A 130 18.97 22.60 13.11
N LYS A 131 17.90 21.81 13.28
CA LYS A 131 17.19 21.64 14.56
C LYS A 131 18.11 21.12 15.65
N GLU A 132 18.86 20.06 15.35
CA GLU A 132 19.82 19.45 16.27
C GLU A 132 20.92 20.42 16.68
N SER A 133 21.28 21.34 15.78
CA SER A 133 22.25 22.43 16.04
C SER A 133 21.63 23.65 16.76
N GLY A 134 20.38 23.56 17.22
CA GLY A 134 19.67 24.65 17.91
C GLY A 134 19.27 25.82 17.01
N LEU A 135 19.33 25.66 15.69
CA LEU A 135 18.95 26.71 14.75
C LEU A 135 17.45 26.69 14.47
N ASN A 136 16.88 27.89 14.27
CA ASN A 136 15.52 28.02 13.80
C ASN A 136 15.35 27.39 12.41
N ILE A 137 14.23 26.68 12.27
CA ILE A 137 13.79 26.04 11.02
C ILE A 137 12.65 26.88 10.45
N PRO A 138 12.69 27.26 9.17
CA PRO A 138 11.51 27.81 8.50
C PRO A 138 10.33 26.84 8.61
N LYS A 139 9.18 27.35 9.07
CA LYS A 139 7.93 26.60 9.10
C LYS A 139 7.41 26.48 7.67
N ARG A 140 7.46 25.27 7.10
CA ARG A 140 6.98 25.00 5.75
C ARG A 140 5.94 23.88 5.79
N THR A 141 4.83 24.06 5.08
CA THR A 141 3.83 22.98 4.96
C THR A 141 4.36 21.90 4.02
N LEU A 142 4.10 20.64 4.37
CA LEU A 142 4.56 19.45 3.65
C LEU A 142 3.45 18.75 2.86
N HIS A 143 2.26 19.36 2.80
CA HIS A 143 1.13 18.83 2.04
C HIS A 143 1.42 18.85 0.54
N MET A 144 0.96 17.81 -0.16
CA MET A 144 1.27 17.58 -1.58
C MET A 144 0.01 17.33 -2.41
N ALA A 145 0.06 17.72 -3.68
CA ALA A 145 -0.94 17.39 -4.67
C ALA A 145 -0.32 16.47 -5.73
N PHE A 146 -0.90 15.30 -5.93
CA PHE A 146 -0.45 14.29 -6.89
C PHE A 146 -1.40 14.26 -8.08
N MET A 147 -0.92 14.73 -9.22
CA MET A 147 -1.74 15.00 -10.40
C MET A 147 -1.33 14.06 -11.52
N GLY A 148 -2.26 13.29 -12.08
CA GLY A 148 -1.97 12.42 -13.22
C GLY A 148 -2.96 11.28 -13.37
N ASN A 149 -2.78 10.50 -14.44
CA ASN A 149 -3.71 9.44 -14.81
C ASN A 149 -3.70 8.25 -13.83
N PRO A 150 -4.70 7.35 -13.88
CA PRO A 150 -4.79 6.17 -13.02
C PRO A 150 -3.61 5.25 -13.32
N GLY A 151 -3.20 4.46 -12.34
CA GLY A 151 -2.11 3.49 -12.53
C GLY A 151 -0.71 4.10 -12.74
N THR A 152 -0.52 5.41 -12.57
CA THR A 152 0.80 6.08 -12.64
C THR A 152 1.62 5.97 -11.34
N GLY A 153 1.14 5.26 -10.32
CA GLY A 153 1.90 5.01 -9.08
C GLY A 153 1.75 6.04 -7.96
N LYS A 154 0.79 6.97 -8.06
CA LYS A 154 0.47 7.99 -7.04
C LYS A 154 0.41 7.42 -5.61
N THR A 155 -0.46 6.44 -5.38
CA THR A 155 -0.66 5.84 -4.04
C THR A 155 0.58 5.10 -3.55
N THR A 156 1.31 4.42 -4.43
CA THR A 156 2.55 3.71 -4.11
C THR A 156 3.62 4.70 -3.63
N VAL A 157 3.84 5.78 -4.37
CA VAL A 157 4.80 6.83 -4.00
C VAL A 157 4.38 7.53 -2.70
N ALA A 158 3.09 7.81 -2.52
CA ALA A 158 2.57 8.42 -1.29
C ALA A 158 2.89 7.58 -0.04
N ARG A 159 2.72 6.25 -0.13
CA ARG A 159 3.06 5.32 0.96
C ARG A 159 4.55 5.29 1.26
N ILE A 160 5.41 5.38 0.25
CA ILE A 160 6.86 5.45 0.44
C ILE A 160 7.25 6.76 1.14
N ILE A 161 6.75 7.90 0.66
CA ILE A 161 7.01 9.21 1.27
C ILE A 161 6.57 9.26 2.74
N GLY A 162 5.38 8.73 3.07
CA GLY A 162 4.91 8.67 4.45
C GLY A 162 5.86 7.92 5.37
N ARG A 163 6.36 6.76 4.92
CA ARG A 163 7.37 6.00 5.66
C ARG A 163 8.69 6.76 5.78
N MET A 164 9.13 7.46 4.73
CA MET A 164 10.36 8.26 4.78
C MET A 164 10.25 9.41 5.79
N TYR A 165 9.11 10.09 5.84
CA TYR A 165 8.86 11.17 6.78
C TYR A 165 8.74 10.70 8.22
N TYR A 166 8.20 9.50 8.45
CA TYR A 166 8.28 8.83 9.74
C TYR A 166 9.72 8.55 10.16
N GLN A 167 10.55 8.01 9.26
CA GLN A 167 11.98 7.75 9.56
C GLN A 167 12.76 9.05 9.85
N LEU A 168 12.36 10.17 9.25
CA LEU A 168 12.93 11.49 9.52
C LEU A 168 12.39 12.16 10.80
N GLY A 169 11.48 11.51 11.53
CA GLY A 169 10.89 12.04 12.76
C GLY A 169 9.91 13.20 12.54
N LEU A 170 9.40 13.37 11.32
CA LEU A 170 8.40 14.38 10.97
C LEU A 170 6.97 13.92 11.30
N LEU A 171 6.77 12.62 11.44
CA LEU A 171 5.49 11.99 11.76
C LEU A 171 5.68 11.11 13.00
N SER A 172 4.76 11.19 13.95
CA SER A 172 4.86 10.44 15.21
C SER A 172 4.59 8.93 15.07
N LYS A 173 3.81 8.51 14.07
CA LYS A 173 3.37 7.10 13.87
C LYS A 173 3.70 6.53 12.50
N GLY A 174 3.63 7.33 11.44
CA GLY A 174 3.94 6.92 10.07
C GLY A 174 2.90 6.03 9.38
N HIS A 175 1.71 5.88 9.95
CA HIS A 175 0.62 5.13 9.31
C HIS A 175 0.06 5.89 8.10
N PHE A 176 -0.63 5.16 7.22
CA PHE A 176 -1.20 5.69 5.98
C PHE A 176 -2.71 5.45 5.97
N LEU A 177 -3.49 6.53 5.91
CA LEU A 177 -4.95 6.49 5.83
C LEU A 177 -5.38 6.96 4.44
N GLU A 178 -5.97 6.05 3.67
CA GLU A 178 -6.54 6.32 2.35
C GLU A 178 -8.04 6.57 2.47
N VAL A 179 -8.53 7.65 1.88
CA VAL A 179 -9.95 8.04 1.91
C VAL A 179 -10.40 8.59 0.56
N SER A 180 -11.71 8.57 0.34
CA SER A 180 -12.39 9.12 -0.82
C SER A 180 -13.48 10.14 -0.41
N ARG A 181 -14.22 10.69 -1.38
CA ARG A 181 -15.38 11.56 -1.11
C ARG A 181 -16.37 10.95 -0.12
N THR A 182 -16.68 9.66 -0.26
CA THR A 182 -17.70 8.99 0.55
C THR A 182 -17.29 8.86 2.02
N ASP A 183 -15.99 8.88 2.31
CA ASP A 183 -15.44 8.85 3.66
C ASP A 183 -15.44 10.23 4.34
N LEU A 184 -15.49 11.31 3.56
CA LEU A 184 -15.41 12.68 4.06
C LEU A 184 -16.78 13.34 4.15
N ILE A 185 -17.66 13.09 3.18
CA ILE A 185 -18.99 13.72 3.11
C ILE A 185 -20.04 12.83 3.77
N ALA A 186 -20.92 13.42 4.58
CA ALA A 186 -22.06 12.75 5.19
C ALA A 186 -23.33 12.94 4.36
N GLY A 187 -24.34 12.10 4.58
CA GLY A 187 -25.65 12.21 3.90
C GLY A 187 -26.56 13.32 4.47
N TYR A 188 -26.20 13.92 5.60
CA TYR A 188 -27.01 14.91 6.31
C TYR A 188 -26.19 16.15 6.66
N GLN A 189 -26.83 17.32 6.61
CA GLN A 189 -26.22 18.62 6.94
C GLN A 189 -25.65 18.66 8.36
N GLY A 190 -24.46 19.24 8.51
CA GLY A 190 -23.78 19.41 9.81
C GLY A 190 -23.06 18.15 10.33
N GLN A 191 -23.20 17.00 9.66
CA GLN A 191 -22.44 15.79 10.01
C GLN A 191 -21.10 15.69 9.26
N THR A 192 -20.95 16.40 8.14
CA THR A 192 -19.73 16.39 7.33
C THR A 192 -18.54 16.94 8.11
N ALA A 193 -18.68 18.05 8.83
CA ALA A 193 -17.61 18.58 9.66
C ALA A 193 -17.12 17.58 10.73
N LEU A 194 -18.04 16.85 11.38
CA LEU A 194 -17.68 15.82 12.36
C LEU A 194 -16.95 14.65 11.71
N LYS A 195 -17.41 14.23 10.52
CA LYS A 195 -16.80 13.13 9.77
C LYS A 195 -15.36 13.47 9.36
N VAL A 196 -15.13 14.66 8.81
CA VAL A 196 -13.78 15.18 8.48
C VAL A 196 -12.90 15.23 9.72
N LYS A 197 -13.38 15.78 10.85
CA LYS A 197 -12.62 15.83 12.11
C LYS A 197 -12.20 14.43 12.59
N ASN A 198 -13.08 13.44 12.47
CA ASN A 198 -12.77 12.07 12.84
C ASN A 198 -11.71 11.45 11.93
N VAL A 199 -11.79 11.68 10.62
CA VAL A 199 -10.77 11.23 9.65
C VAL A 199 -9.42 11.87 9.95
N ILE A 200 -9.38 13.19 10.17
CA ILE A 200 -8.16 13.91 10.54
C ILE A 200 -7.56 13.38 11.84
N LYS A 201 -8.40 13.14 12.86
CA LYS A 201 -7.95 12.56 14.14
C LYS A 201 -7.34 11.17 13.95
N LYS A 202 -7.91 10.33 13.07
CA LYS A 202 -7.36 9.02 12.73
C LYS A 202 -6.05 9.15 11.95
N ALA A 203 -5.93 10.12 11.05
CA ALA A 203 -4.72 10.33 10.24
C ALA A 203 -3.55 10.97 11.02
N LYS A 204 -3.83 11.69 12.11
CA LYS A 204 -2.80 12.38 12.90
C LYS A 204 -1.69 11.45 13.37
N GLY A 205 -0.45 11.86 13.12
CA GLY A 205 0.77 11.07 13.27
C GLY A 205 1.22 10.38 11.99
N GLY A 206 0.48 10.52 10.89
CA GLY A 206 0.70 9.79 9.65
C GLY A 206 0.38 10.61 8.40
N VAL A 207 0.03 9.91 7.32
CA VAL A 207 -0.37 10.48 6.04
C VAL A 207 -1.87 10.26 5.82
N LEU A 208 -2.60 11.33 5.51
CA LEU A 208 -3.94 11.29 4.94
C LEU A 208 -3.84 11.40 3.42
N PHE A 209 -4.22 10.36 2.70
CA PHE A 209 -4.31 10.35 1.25
C PHE A 209 -5.77 10.45 0.81
N ILE A 210 -6.12 11.51 0.08
CA ILE A 210 -7.47 11.75 -0.43
C ILE A 210 -7.43 11.49 -1.94
N ASP A 211 -8.00 10.36 -2.37
CA ASP A 211 -8.09 10.04 -3.80
C ASP A 211 -9.27 10.78 -4.45
N GLU A 212 -9.09 11.13 -5.72
CA GLU A 212 -10.01 11.92 -6.53
C GLU A 212 -10.58 13.13 -5.78
N ALA A 213 -9.70 13.94 -5.16
CA ALA A 213 -10.11 15.00 -4.23
C ALA A 213 -11.02 16.06 -4.86
N TYR A 214 -10.88 16.30 -6.18
CA TYR A 214 -11.74 17.19 -6.95
C TYR A 214 -13.22 16.79 -6.87
N SER A 215 -13.51 15.50 -6.70
CA SER A 215 -14.87 14.98 -6.61
C SER A 215 -15.62 15.56 -5.41
N ILE A 216 -14.95 16.07 -4.37
CA ILE A 216 -15.57 16.73 -3.20
C ILE A 216 -16.48 17.91 -3.61
N THR A 217 -16.14 18.61 -4.70
CA THR A 217 -16.86 19.81 -5.15
C THR A 217 -17.61 19.65 -6.48
N GLU A 218 -17.56 18.49 -7.14
CA GLU A 218 -18.15 18.32 -8.48
C GLU A 218 -19.69 18.28 -8.52
N ASN A 219 -20.36 18.04 -7.39
CA ASN A 219 -21.82 17.88 -7.38
C ASN A 219 -22.55 19.20 -7.07
N GLU A 220 -23.11 19.83 -8.12
CA GLU A 220 -23.88 21.09 -8.05
C GLU A 220 -25.05 21.06 -7.04
N ASN A 221 -25.69 19.89 -6.85
CA ASN A 221 -26.82 19.72 -5.92
C ASN A 221 -26.40 19.54 -4.44
N THR A 222 -25.11 19.44 -4.13
CA THR A 222 -24.59 19.18 -2.76
C THR A 222 -23.47 20.13 -2.35
N ASP A 223 -23.45 21.32 -2.96
CA ASP A 223 -22.37 22.30 -2.85
C ASP A 223 -22.10 22.72 -1.38
N SER A 224 -23.13 22.72 -0.52
CA SER A 224 -22.97 23.03 0.91
C SER A 224 -22.11 22.01 1.67
N TYR A 225 -22.23 20.71 1.37
CA TYR A 225 -21.47 19.67 2.06
C TYR A 225 -20.01 19.62 1.60
N GLY A 226 -19.78 19.81 0.30
CA GLY A 226 -18.42 19.90 -0.25
C GLY A 226 -17.67 21.09 0.35
N ARG A 227 -18.29 22.27 0.39
CA ARG A 227 -17.72 23.47 1.02
C ARG A 227 -17.47 23.32 2.52
N GLU A 228 -18.38 22.69 3.26
CA GLU A 228 -18.18 22.35 4.68
C GLU A 228 -16.94 21.45 4.86
N CYS A 229 -16.82 20.42 4.02
CA CYS A 229 -15.66 19.52 4.02
C CYS A 229 -14.35 20.29 3.76
N LEU A 230 -14.30 21.14 2.73
CA LEU A 230 -13.10 21.91 2.40
C LEU A 230 -12.72 22.92 3.46
N THR A 231 -13.70 23.53 4.12
CA THR A 231 -13.48 24.48 5.22
C THR A 231 -12.78 23.79 6.40
N GLU A 232 -13.30 22.64 6.80
CA GLU A 232 -12.72 21.86 7.91
C GLU A 232 -11.37 21.24 7.53
N LEU A 233 -11.21 20.79 6.29
CA LEU A 233 -9.91 20.31 5.79
C LEU A 233 -8.87 21.44 5.81
N THR A 234 -9.21 22.63 5.32
CA THR A 234 -8.31 23.79 5.28
C THR A 234 -7.83 24.17 6.69
N LYS A 235 -8.74 24.14 7.67
CA LYS A 235 -8.40 24.37 9.08
C LYS A 235 -7.44 23.29 9.61
N ALA A 236 -7.72 22.02 9.31
CA ALA A 236 -6.89 20.91 9.76
C ALA A 236 -5.46 20.94 9.17
N LEU A 237 -5.31 21.35 7.91
CA LEU A 237 -4.00 21.53 7.26
C LEU A 237 -3.13 22.57 7.97
N GLU A 238 -3.73 23.54 8.65
CA GLU A 238 -3.01 24.59 9.37
C GLU A 238 -2.72 24.19 10.82
N ASP A 239 -3.74 23.66 11.52
CA ASP A 239 -3.67 23.27 12.93
C ASP A 239 -2.79 22.04 13.18
N SER A 240 -2.70 21.12 12.22
CA SER A 240 -2.02 19.81 12.39
C SER A 240 -0.76 19.64 11.54
N ARG A 241 -0.25 20.70 10.90
CA ARG A 241 0.88 20.63 9.94
C ARG A 241 2.18 20.01 10.47
N ASP A 242 2.38 20.00 11.79
CA ASP A 242 3.61 19.52 12.42
C ASP A 242 3.62 17.99 12.62
N ASP A 243 2.47 17.32 12.51
CA ASP A 243 2.31 15.88 12.77
C ASP A 243 1.24 15.23 11.86
N LEU A 244 0.91 15.85 10.73
CA LEU A 244 -0.01 15.32 9.73
C LEU A 244 0.43 15.78 8.36
N ILE A 245 0.53 14.84 7.43
CA ILE A 245 0.78 15.14 6.02
C ILE A 245 -0.46 14.74 5.24
N VAL A 246 -0.87 15.63 4.35
CA VAL A 246 -2.06 15.42 3.52
C VAL A 246 -1.61 15.42 2.09
N ILE A 247 -1.98 14.36 1.38
CA ILE A 247 -1.72 14.18 -0.04
C ILE A 247 -3.08 14.09 -0.71
N VAL A 248 -3.39 15.05 -1.58
CA VAL A 248 -4.58 14.98 -2.45
C VAL A 248 -4.16 14.43 -3.80
N ALA A 249 -4.96 13.55 -4.38
CA ALA A 249 -4.66 12.95 -5.67
C ALA A 249 -5.83 13.06 -6.65
N GLY A 250 -5.54 13.04 -7.94
CA GLY A 250 -6.56 13.05 -8.98
C GLY A 250 -5.99 13.28 -10.39
N TYR A 251 -6.88 13.32 -11.38
CA TYR A 251 -6.52 13.71 -12.76
C TYR A 251 -6.08 15.17 -12.80
N THR A 252 -5.17 15.49 -13.72
CA THR A 252 -4.51 16.80 -13.79
C THR A 252 -5.52 17.94 -13.99
N GLU A 253 -6.39 17.86 -14.99
CA GLU A 253 -7.33 18.94 -15.30
C GLU A 253 -8.39 19.15 -14.20
N PRO A 254 -9.10 18.12 -13.71
CA PRO A 254 -10.02 18.28 -12.57
C PRO A 254 -9.35 18.84 -11.32
N MET A 255 -8.10 18.42 -11.02
CA MET A 255 -7.36 18.96 -9.88
C MET A 255 -6.97 20.43 -10.08
N ASN A 256 -6.60 20.85 -11.30
CA ASN A 256 -6.34 22.26 -11.60
C ASN A 256 -7.58 23.11 -11.29
N HIS A 257 -8.73 22.73 -11.82
CA HIS A 257 -10.00 23.40 -11.55
C HIS A 257 -10.35 23.40 -10.06
N PHE A 258 -10.19 22.26 -9.39
CA PHE A 258 -10.41 22.14 -7.95
C PHE A 258 -9.59 23.16 -7.14
N PHE A 259 -8.31 23.36 -7.48
CA PHE A 259 -7.46 24.32 -6.79
C PHE A 259 -7.74 25.78 -7.17
N GLU A 260 -8.14 26.04 -8.42
CA GLU A 260 -8.55 27.38 -8.87
C GLU A 260 -9.82 27.86 -8.17
N SER A 261 -10.80 26.97 -8.02
CA SER A 261 -12.04 27.27 -7.29
C SER A 261 -11.84 27.40 -5.77
N ASN A 262 -10.73 26.89 -5.23
CA ASN A 262 -10.47 26.84 -3.79
C ASN A 262 -9.09 27.42 -3.43
N PRO A 263 -8.86 28.73 -3.62
CA PRO A 263 -7.55 29.36 -3.41
C PRO A 263 -7.06 29.26 -1.96
N GLY A 264 -7.98 29.27 -0.98
CA GLY A 264 -7.67 29.07 0.43
C GLY A 264 -6.99 27.71 0.67
N LEU A 265 -7.54 26.65 0.09
CA LEU A 265 -6.96 25.31 0.13
C LEU A 265 -5.63 25.25 -0.62
N LYS A 266 -5.58 25.78 -1.86
CA LYS A 266 -4.37 25.80 -2.70
C LYS A 266 -3.16 26.36 -1.97
N SER A 267 -3.34 27.42 -1.18
CA SER A 267 -2.26 28.07 -0.41
C SER A 267 -1.60 27.19 0.66
N ARG A 268 -2.22 26.06 1.05
CA ARG A 268 -1.66 25.12 2.06
C ARG A 268 -0.82 24.01 1.40
N PHE A 269 -0.91 23.85 0.09
CA PHE A 269 -0.13 22.90 -0.69
C PHE A 269 1.08 23.60 -1.33
N ASN A 270 2.28 23.10 -1.03
CA ASN A 270 3.53 23.66 -1.57
C ASN A 270 4.12 22.83 -2.71
N TYR A 271 3.64 21.59 -2.87
CA TYR A 271 4.24 20.60 -3.75
C TYR A 271 3.17 20.03 -4.66
N PHE A 272 3.26 20.36 -5.95
CA PHE A 272 2.41 19.84 -7.00
C PHE A 272 3.27 18.90 -7.83
N ILE A 273 3.02 17.60 -7.71
CA ILE A 273 3.81 16.55 -8.35
C ILE A 273 2.97 15.95 -9.48
N ASN A 274 3.46 16.10 -10.70
CA ASN A 274 2.84 15.55 -11.89
C ASN A 274 3.36 14.13 -12.16
N PHE A 275 2.43 13.20 -12.29
CA PHE A 275 2.62 11.81 -12.63
C PHE A 275 2.23 11.63 -14.09
N GLU A 276 3.25 11.64 -14.95
CA GLU A 276 3.10 11.46 -16.39
C GLU A 276 2.75 10.00 -16.73
N ASN A 277 2.15 9.79 -17.91
CA ASN A 277 1.98 8.44 -18.43
C ASN A 277 3.34 7.78 -18.63
N TYR A 278 3.39 6.48 -18.41
CA TYR A 278 4.58 5.69 -18.70
C TYR A 278 4.80 5.59 -20.22
N SER A 279 6.06 5.58 -20.63
CA SER A 279 6.43 5.20 -22.01
C SER A 279 6.12 3.72 -22.27
N SER A 280 6.06 3.31 -23.54
CA SER A 280 5.92 1.89 -23.90
C SER A 280 7.01 1.00 -23.29
N THR A 281 8.24 1.49 -23.21
CA THR A 281 9.36 0.80 -22.56
C THR A 281 9.17 0.67 -21.05
N GLU A 282 8.62 1.70 -20.39
CA GLU A 282 8.29 1.66 -18.96
C GLU A 282 7.09 0.75 -18.69
N LEU A 283 6.06 0.75 -19.52
CA LEU A 283 4.93 -0.18 -19.43
C LEU A 283 5.39 -1.63 -19.55
N LEU A 284 6.29 -1.93 -20.50
CA LEU A 284 6.90 -3.25 -20.61
C LEU A 284 7.71 -3.59 -19.35
N GLY A 285 8.48 -2.65 -18.81
CA GLY A 285 9.22 -2.87 -17.56
C GLY A 285 8.31 -3.17 -16.36
N ILE A 286 7.14 -2.54 -16.29
CA ILE A 286 6.12 -2.84 -15.28
C ILE A 286 5.60 -4.27 -15.47
N LEU A 287 5.30 -4.66 -16.71
CA LEU A 287 4.83 -6.01 -17.04
C LEU A 287 5.87 -7.07 -16.66
N GLU A 288 7.14 -6.85 -17.01
CA GLU A 288 8.24 -7.74 -16.62
C GLU A 288 8.38 -7.85 -15.09
N THR A 289 8.15 -6.76 -14.37
CA THR A 289 8.20 -6.76 -12.89
C THR A 289 7.06 -7.59 -12.29
N LEU A 290 5.85 -7.49 -12.86
CA LEU A 290 4.71 -8.32 -12.45
C LEU A 290 4.99 -9.80 -12.76
N ALA A 291 5.43 -10.11 -13.97
CA ALA A 291 5.76 -11.46 -14.39
C ALA A 291 6.82 -12.10 -13.47
N ARG A 292 7.94 -11.42 -13.24
CA ARG A 292 9.03 -11.94 -12.37
C ARG A 292 8.60 -12.19 -10.94
N LYS A 293 7.63 -11.43 -10.42
CA LYS A 293 7.13 -11.60 -9.06
C LYS A 293 6.42 -12.95 -8.88
N ASP A 294 5.79 -13.43 -9.94
CA ASP A 294 5.03 -14.69 -9.98
C ASP A 294 5.80 -15.79 -10.75
N ASP A 295 7.14 -15.68 -10.80
CA ASP A 295 8.06 -16.62 -11.47
C ASP A 295 7.84 -16.81 -12.99
N TYR A 296 7.21 -15.82 -13.64
CA TYR A 296 7.05 -15.77 -15.09
C TYR A 296 8.17 -14.99 -15.79
N HIS A 297 8.47 -15.44 -17.01
CA HIS A 297 9.35 -14.80 -17.96
C HIS A 297 8.59 -14.52 -19.27
N ILE A 298 8.92 -13.40 -19.90
CA ILE A 298 8.31 -12.97 -21.16
C ILE A 298 9.32 -13.24 -22.27
N ASP A 299 8.91 -13.99 -23.29
CA ASP A 299 9.72 -14.26 -24.48
C ASP A 299 10.05 -12.97 -25.24
N ASP A 300 11.25 -12.88 -25.80
CA ASP A 300 11.71 -11.66 -26.47
C ASP A 300 10.85 -11.28 -27.68
N LYS A 301 10.29 -12.26 -28.42
CA LYS A 301 9.37 -11.96 -29.54
C LYS A 301 8.04 -11.40 -29.04
N LEU A 302 7.59 -11.82 -27.86
CA LEU A 302 6.40 -11.25 -27.24
C LEU A 302 6.68 -9.80 -26.80
N LYS A 303 7.86 -9.51 -26.25
CA LYS A 303 8.24 -8.13 -25.87
C LYS A 303 8.20 -7.17 -27.06
N GLU A 304 8.73 -7.57 -28.21
CA GLU A 304 8.68 -6.75 -29.43
C GLU A 304 7.24 -6.42 -29.86
N VAL A 305 6.35 -7.42 -29.85
CA VAL A 305 4.92 -7.23 -30.16
C VAL A 305 4.25 -6.29 -29.16
N LEU A 306 4.53 -6.47 -27.87
CA LEU A 306 3.95 -5.66 -26.80
C LEU A 306 4.41 -4.20 -26.86
N LEU A 307 5.67 -3.93 -27.23
CA LEU A 307 6.16 -2.55 -27.38
C LEU A 307 5.39 -1.80 -28.48
N ASN A 308 5.15 -2.44 -29.62
CA ASN A 308 4.36 -1.84 -30.71
C ASN A 308 2.92 -1.61 -30.25
N TYR A 309 2.31 -2.61 -29.60
CA TYR A 309 0.96 -2.50 -29.07
C TYR A 309 0.81 -1.37 -28.03
N PHE A 310 1.79 -1.20 -27.14
CA PHE A 310 1.79 -0.11 -26.17
C PHE A 310 1.91 1.26 -26.83
N ASN A 311 2.75 1.40 -27.86
CA ASN A 311 2.83 2.65 -28.61
C ASN A 311 1.49 3.01 -29.25
N GLU A 312 0.85 2.06 -29.95
CA GLU A 312 -0.47 2.27 -30.57
C GLU A 312 -1.53 2.67 -29.54
N LYS A 313 -1.56 1.99 -28.38
CA LYS A 313 -2.53 2.28 -27.32
C LYS A 313 -2.31 3.64 -26.68
N LEU A 314 -1.05 3.99 -26.41
CA LEU A 314 -0.71 5.32 -25.90
C LEU A 314 -1.14 6.40 -26.89
N GLU A 315 -0.79 6.29 -28.17
CA GLU A 315 -1.17 7.25 -29.21
C GLU A 315 -2.69 7.42 -29.34
N SER A 316 -3.45 6.32 -29.19
CA SER A 316 -4.91 6.33 -29.30
C SER A 316 -5.64 6.98 -28.12
N ASN A 317 -5.07 6.97 -26.90
CA ASN A 317 -5.77 7.39 -25.69
C ASN A 317 -4.83 8.03 -24.65
N LEU A 318 -4.06 9.04 -25.06
CA LEU A 318 -3.11 9.77 -24.19
C LEU A 318 -3.76 10.37 -22.94
N THR A 319 -4.97 10.91 -23.05
CA THR A 319 -5.59 11.71 -21.98
C THR A 319 -6.09 10.86 -20.82
N ASN A 320 -6.63 9.66 -21.07
CA ASN A 320 -7.26 8.84 -20.03
C ASN A 320 -6.62 7.44 -19.84
N PHE A 321 -5.40 7.24 -20.35
CA PHE A 321 -4.72 5.95 -20.26
C PHE A 321 -4.53 5.49 -18.79
N SER A 322 -4.93 4.25 -18.48
CA SER A 322 -4.92 3.72 -17.10
C SER A 322 -3.57 3.09 -16.68
N ASN A 323 -2.52 3.19 -17.51
CA ASN A 323 -1.12 2.88 -17.20
C ASN A 323 -0.91 1.51 -16.51
N GLY A 324 -0.47 1.49 -15.26
CA GLY A 324 -0.23 0.25 -14.52
C GLY A 324 -1.48 -0.60 -14.30
N ARG A 325 -2.69 -0.01 -14.34
CA ARG A 325 -3.94 -0.78 -14.33
C ARG A 325 -4.11 -1.53 -15.66
N PHE A 326 -3.91 -0.83 -16.78
CA PHE A 326 -3.90 -1.44 -18.11
C PHE A 326 -2.89 -2.60 -18.20
N VAL A 327 -1.64 -2.38 -17.74
CA VAL A 327 -0.60 -3.43 -17.75
C VAL A 327 -0.96 -4.63 -16.87
N ARG A 328 -1.60 -4.39 -15.71
CA ARG A 328 -2.07 -5.48 -14.84
C ARG A 328 -3.15 -6.31 -15.52
N ASN A 329 -4.16 -5.67 -16.11
CA ASN A 329 -5.22 -6.38 -16.81
C ASN A 329 -4.65 -7.21 -17.96
N LEU A 330 -3.73 -6.63 -18.74
CA LEU A 330 -3.03 -7.36 -19.80
C LEU A 330 -2.23 -8.56 -19.26
N TYR A 331 -1.54 -8.40 -18.12
CA TYR A 331 -0.84 -9.51 -17.48
C TYR A 331 -1.78 -10.65 -17.10
N GLU A 332 -2.91 -10.33 -16.49
CA GLU A 332 -3.95 -11.29 -16.11
C GLU A 332 -4.52 -12.04 -17.32
N ASP A 333 -4.68 -11.35 -18.45
CA ASP A 333 -5.09 -11.97 -19.70
C ASP A 333 -4.01 -12.89 -20.29
N LEU A 334 -2.73 -12.48 -20.26
CA LEU A 334 -1.61 -13.30 -20.73
C LEU A 334 -1.49 -14.62 -19.96
N ILE A 335 -1.58 -14.58 -18.62
CA ILE A 335 -1.51 -15.81 -17.80
C ILE A 335 -2.73 -16.71 -18.02
N MET A 336 -3.92 -16.13 -18.25
CA MET A 336 -5.12 -16.88 -18.55
C MET A 336 -4.98 -17.61 -19.90
N ASN A 337 -4.51 -16.91 -20.94
CA ASN A 337 -4.32 -17.48 -22.27
C ASN A 337 -3.22 -18.55 -22.27
N GLN A 338 -2.15 -18.35 -21.51
CA GLN A 338 -1.11 -19.37 -21.31
C GLN A 338 -1.71 -20.64 -20.68
N ALA A 339 -2.57 -20.51 -19.67
CA ALA A 339 -3.23 -21.67 -19.05
C ALA A 339 -4.11 -22.43 -20.06
N VAL A 340 -4.87 -21.71 -20.90
CA VAL A 340 -5.67 -22.31 -21.98
C VAL A 340 -4.79 -23.06 -22.97
N ARG A 341 -3.68 -22.47 -23.41
CA ARG A 341 -2.70 -23.08 -24.32
C ARG A 341 -2.09 -24.36 -23.73
N LEU A 342 -1.65 -24.31 -22.47
CA LEU A 342 -1.00 -25.43 -21.80
C LEU A 342 -1.97 -26.60 -21.55
N ASN A 343 -3.25 -26.33 -21.32
CA ASN A 343 -4.27 -27.38 -21.16
C ASN A 343 -4.47 -28.22 -22.43
N GLN A 344 -4.11 -27.69 -23.61
CA GLN A 344 -4.19 -28.42 -24.88
C GLN A 344 -2.93 -29.25 -25.17
N SER A 345 -1.89 -29.17 -24.34
CA SER A 345 -0.60 -29.84 -24.55
C SER A 345 -0.52 -31.15 -23.75
N GLU A 346 -0.10 -32.24 -24.40
CA GLU A 346 -0.02 -33.58 -23.77
C GLU A 346 1.07 -33.71 -22.71
N ALA A 347 2.13 -32.90 -22.78
CA ALA A 347 3.21 -32.86 -21.80
C ALA A 347 3.64 -31.41 -21.56
N VAL A 348 3.46 -30.92 -20.33
CA VAL A 348 3.86 -29.56 -19.93
C VAL A 348 5.14 -29.66 -19.10
N ASN A 349 6.18 -28.95 -19.52
CA ASN A 349 7.44 -28.87 -18.78
C ASN A 349 7.56 -27.57 -17.96
N LEU A 350 8.55 -27.53 -17.04
CA LEU A 350 8.74 -26.37 -16.15
C LEU A 350 9.02 -25.07 -16.93
N LYS A 351 9.73 -25.13 -18.06
CA LYS A 351 10.00 -23.93 -18.87
C LYS A 351 8.70 -23.36 -19.44
N GLU A 352 7.81 -24.21 -19.93
CA GLU A 352 6.51 -23.82 -20.47
C GLU A 352 5.57 -23.22 -19.44
N LEU A 353 5.61 -23.71 -18.19
CA LEU A 353 4.86 -23.15 -17.07
C LEU A 353 5.32 -21.72 -16.74
N THR A 354 6.62 -21.44 -16.89
CA THR A 354 7.21 -20.14 -16.55
C THR A 354 7.28 -19.16 -17.72
N LEU A 355 7.04 -19.59 -18.97
CA LEU A 355 7.27 -18.75 -20.16
C LEU A 355 5.96 -18.31 -20.83
N LEU A 356 5.78 -16.99 -20.91
CA LEU A 356 4.76 -16.32 -21.70
C LEU A 356 5.32 -16.04 -23.10
N ILE A 357 4.62 -16.49 -24.14
CA ILE A 357 5.03 -16.37 -25.55
C ILE A 357 4.00 -15.61 -26.36
N LYS A 358 4.36 -15.25 -27.61
CA LYS A 358 3.47 -14.51 -28.53
C LYS A 358 2.07 -15.11 -28.67
N ALA A 359 1.93 -16.44 -28.62
CA ALA A 359 0.65 -17.13 -28.72
C ALA A 359 -0.32 -16.84 -27.55
N ASP A 360 0.19 -16.38 -26.42
CA ASP A 360 -0.63 -16.04 -25.24
C ASP A 360 -1.21 -14.61 -25.37
N PHE A 361 -0.70 -13.82 -26.31
CA PHE A 361 -1.19 -12.49 -26.59
C PHE A 361 -2.25 -12.53 -27.69
N CYS A 362 -3.51 -12.63 -27.27
CA CYS A 362 -4.68 -12.54 -28.15
C CYS A 362 -5.27 -11.13 -28.09
N LEU A 363 -5.44 -10.49 -29.24
CA LEU A 363 -6.20 -9.25 -29.36
C LEU A 363 -7.69 -9.62 -29.48
N ASP A 364 -8.36 -9.89 -28.36
CA ASP A 364 -9.81 -10.03 -28.38
C ASP A 364 -10.43 -8.64 -28.64
N GLU A 365 -10.86 -8.39 -29.88
CA GLU A 365 -11.54 -7.16 -30.31
C GLU A 365 -12.83 -6.86 -29.52
N ASN A 366 -13.35 -7.86 -28.77
CA ASN A 366 -14.61 -7.76 -28.03
C ASN A 366 -14.47 -7.33 -26.55
N ARG A 367 -13.25 -7.17 -26.01
CA ARG A 367 -13.05 -6.70 -24.61
C ARG A 367 -12.66 -5.23 -24.50
N SER A 368 -12.33 -4.58 -25.61
CA SER A 368 -11.89 -3.17 -25.63
C SER A 368 -12.96 -2.15 -25.22
N SER A 369 -14.23 -2.54 -25.04
CA SER A 369 -15.28 -1.63 -24.59
C SER A 369 -15.41 -1.52 -23.07
N ASP A 370 -14.87 -2.48 -22.31
CA ASP A 370 -15.22 -2.63 -20.87
C ASP A 370 -14.06 -2.26 -19.93
N ILE A 371 -12.90 -1.90 -20.47
CA ILE A 371 -11.69 -1.55 -19.69
C ILE A 371 -11.52 -0.02 -19.52
N ASP A 372 -12.34 0.77 -20.22
CA ASP A 372 -12.28 2.25 -20.25
C ASP A 372 -13.37 2.94 -19.39
N LEU A 373 -13.83 2.31 -18.30
CA LEU A 373 -14.75 2.93 -17.31
C LEU A 373 -14.10 3.11 -15.92
#